data_AF-A0A3A6EDK9-F1
#
_entry.id   AF-A0A3A6EDK9-F1
#
_cell.length_a   1.000
_cell.length_b   1.000
_cell.length_c   1.000
_cell.angle_alpha   90.00
_cell.angle_beta   90.00
_cell.angle_gamma   90.00
#
_symmetry.space_group_name_H-M   'P 1'
#
loop_
_entity.id
_entity.type
_entity.pdbx_description
1 polymer ?
#
loop_
_entity_poly.entity_id
_entity_poly.type
_entity_poly.pdbx_seq_one_letter_code
_entity_poly.pdbx_strand_id
1 'polypeptide(L)'
;MAQITKEALLEKLFQNDYEELKGKRLRLTRVRVPGKEVCMAHVISRSDTCIYENLALHIGVHEGEDHTGESIGLIRFTPWESVVAAADIAVKSADVEIGFMDRFCGTLILLGNLSSVQTAVEEVVKFFDEKLGFRTCEIHRS
;
A
#
# COMPACT_ATOMS: atom_id res chain seq x y z
N MET A 1 -16.20 9.74 8.12
CA MET A 1 -15.54 10.98 7.67
C MET A 1 -16.55 12.12 7.79
N ALA A 2 -16.20 13.23 8.44
CA ALA A 2 -17.09 14.39 8.50
C ALA A 2 -17.29 14.95 7.08
N GLN A 3 -18.53 14.98 6.59
CA GLN A 3 -18.85 15.61 5.32
C GLN A 3 -18.77 17.13 5.50
N ILE A 4 -17.82 17.76 4.80
CA ILE A 4 -17.77 19.22 4.67
C ILE A 4 -18.64 19.63 3.46
N THR A 5 -19.45 20.67 3.61
CA THR A 5 -20.20 21.22 2.48
C THR A 5 -19.25 21.94 1.52
N LYS A 6 -19.67 22.12 0.26
CA LYS A 6 -18.85 22.80 -0.75
C LYS A 6 -18.57 24.24 -0.33
N GLU A 7 -19.56 24.91 0.25
CA GLU A 7 -19.48 26.28 0.74
C GLU A 7 -18.42 26.37 1.84
N ALA A 8 -18.53 25.54 2.89
CA ALA A 8 -17.58 25.52 4.00
C ALA A 8 -16.15 25.16 3.56
N LEU A 9 -16.01 24.30 2.54
CA LEU A 9 -14.70 23.97 1.98
C LEU A 9 -14.07 25.18 1.27
N LEU A 10 -14.84 25.89 0.46
CA LEU A 10 -14.35 27.07 -0.28
C LEU A 10 -14.00 28.21 0.66
N GLU A 11 -14.84 28.47 1.66
CA GLU A 11 -14.56 29.46 2.70
C GLU A 11 -13.29 29.13 3.46
N LYS A 12 -13.08 27.85 3.83
CA LYS A 12 -11.87 27.39 4.51
C LYS A 12 -10.61 27.50 3.65
N LEU A 13 -10.70 27.19 2.36
CA LEU A 13 -9.55 27.21 1.43
C LEU A 13 -9.11 28.63 1.07
N PHE A 14 -10.07 29.53 0.87
CA PHE A 14 -9.81 30.90 0.40
C PHE A 14 -9.90 31.95 1.50
N GLN A 15 -10.29 31.57 2.73
CA GLN A 15 -10.44 32.44 3.89
C GLN A 15 -11.32 33.68 3.60
N ASN A 16 -12.39 33.47 2.82
CA ASN A 16 -13.34 34.50 2.38
C ASN A 16 -14.75 33.92 2.35
N ASP A 17 -15.77 34.76 2.50
CA ASP A 17 -17.17 34.35 2.47
C ASP A 17 -17.58 33.78 1.10
N TYR A 18 -18.40 32.73 1.10
CA TYR A 18 -18.80 32.05 -0.13
C TYR A 18 -19.46 32.99 -1.15
N GLU A 19 -20.32 33.91 -0.69
CA GLU A 19 -20.99 34.86 -1.59
C GLU A 19 -20.01 35.81 -2.29
N GLU A 20 -18.86 36.11 -1.68
CA GLU A 20 -17.81 36.89 -2.34
C GLU A 20 -16.98 36.06 -3.32
N LEU A 21 -16.90 34.74 -3.12
CA LEU A 21 -16.18 33.82 -3.99
C LEU A 21 -17.00 33.41 -5.22
N LYS A 22 -18.33 33.44 -5.09
CA LYS A 22 -19.29 33.05 -6.12
C LYS A 22 -19.11 33.87 -7.39
N GLY A 23 -19.05 33.17 -8.53
CA GLY A 23 -18.87 33.80 -9.85
C GLY A 23 -17.45 34.30 -10.15
N LYS A 24 -16.51 34.21 -9.19
CA LYS A 24 -15.09 34.57 -9.43
C LYS A 24 -14.29 33.37 -9.92
N ARG A 25 -13.24 33.64 -10.72
CA ARG A 25 -12.24 32.63 -11.07
C ARG A 25 -11.25 32.47 -9.92
N LEU A 26 -11.42 31.42 -9.14
CA LEU A 26 -10.59 31.12 -7.97
C LEU A 26 -9.26 30.48 -8.40
N ARG A 27 -8.16 30.82 -7.71
CA ARG A 27 -6.82 30.28 -7.96
C ARG A 27 -6.21 29.76 -6.67
N LEU A 28 -5.79 28.50 -6.65
CA LEU A 28 -5.14 27.86 -5.53
C LEU A 28 -3.74 27.38 -5.94
N THR A 29 -2.73 27.62 -5.10
CA THR A 29 -1.42 26.98 -5.23
C THR A 29 -1.44 25.71 -4.40
N ARG A 30 -1.28 24.55 -5.04
CA ARG A 30 -1.26 23.24 -4.37
C ARG A 30 0.17 22.76 -4.19
N VAL A 31 0.63 22.67 -2.95
CA VAL A 31 1.84 21.93 -2.60
C VAL A 31 1.47 20.46 -2.46
N ARG A 32 2.15 19.57 -3.20
CA ARG A 32 1.95 18.12 -3.10
C ARG A 32 3.05 17.52 -2.24
N VAL A 33 2.64 16.81 -1.20
CA VAL A 33 3.50 15.99 -0.36
C VAL A 33 2.90 14.59 -0.30
N PRO A 34 3.71 13.53 -0.19
CA PRO A 34 3.19 12.19 0.00
C PRO A 34 2.46 12.10 1.34
N GLY A 35 1.28 11.46 1.33
CA GLY A 35 0.62 11.06 2.56
C GLY A 35 1.31 9.87 3.22
N LYS A 36 0.78 9.43 4.37
CA LYS A 36 1.17 8.19 5.06
C LYS A 36 0.01 7.21 5.01
N GLU A 37 0.06 6.24 4.10
CA GLU A 37 -1.05 5.32 3.84
C GLU A 37 -0.55 3.95 3.36
N VAL A 38 -1.14 2.89 3.88
CA VAL A 38 -1.16 1.55 3.27
C VAL A 38 -2.50 1.44 2.53
N CYS A 39 -2.47 1.59 1.21
CA CYS A 39 -3.70 1.73 0.41
C CYS A 39 -4.21 0.40 -0.16
N MET A 40 -3.40 -0.66 -0.11
CA MET A 40 -3.77 -2.01 -0.48
C MET A 40 -2.98 -3.01 0.36
N ALA A 41 -3.66 -4.04 0.85
CA ALA A 41 -3.10 -5.21 1.48
C ALA A 41 -3.95 -6.41 1.08
N HIS A 42 -3.40 -7.35 0.32
CA HIS A 42 -4.15 -8.48 -0.24
C HIS A 42 -3.34 -9.76 -0.18
N VAL A 43 -3.99 -10.88 0.14
CA VAL A 43 -3.39 -12.22 0.12
C VAL A 43 -4.07 -13.07 -0.95
N ILE A 44 -3.28 -13.57 -1.90
CA ILE A 44 -3.69 -14.59 -2.88
C ILE A 44 -3.33 -15.94 -2.31
N SER A 45 -4.32 -16.80 -2.06
CA SER A 45 -4.11 -18.04 -1.29
C SER A 45 -3.31 -19.09 -2.05
N ARG A 46 -3.57 -19.24 -3.35
CA ARG A 46 -2.81 -20.13 -4.23
C ARG A 46 -2.66 -19.43 -5.56
N SER A 47 -1.43 -19.10 -5.95
CA SER A 47 -1.18 -18.50 -7.25
C SER A 47 -1.05 -19.58 -8.32
N ASP A 48 -1.80 -19.42 -9.40
CA ASP A 48 -1.55 -20.16 -10.63
C ASP A 48 -0.19 -19.77 -11.22
N THR A 49 0.45 -20.70 -11.93
CA THR A 49 1.76 -20.49 -12.58
C THR A 49 1.77 -19.23 -13.45
N CYS A 50 0.67 -18.94 -14.14
CA CYS A 50 0.58 -17.76 -15.00
C CYS A 50 0.71 -16.43 -14.22
N ILE A 51 0.27 -16.38 -12.96
CA ILE A 51 0.42 -15.17 -12.12
C ILE A 51 1.88 -15.02 -11.71
N TYR A 52 2.50 -16.11 -11.25
CA TYR A 52 3.92 -16.15 -10.88
C TYR A 52 4.84 -15.74 -12.04
N GLU A 53 4.55 -16.25 -13.25
CA GLU A 53 5.29 -15.91 -14.47
C GLU A 53 5.09 -14.45 -14.90
N ASN A 54 3.85 -13.97 -14.93
CA ASN A 54 3.54 -12.59 -15.36
C ASN A 54 4.06 -11.52 -14.39
N LEU A 55 4.16 -11.85 -13.10
CA LEU A 55 4.79 -10.99 -12.10
C LEU A 55 6.32 -11.05 -12.15
N ALA A 56 6.88 -11.84 -13.06
CA ALA A 56 8.32 -12.04 -13.23
C ALA A 56 9.02 -12.51 -11.94
N LEU A 57 8.32 -13.33 -11.13
CA LEU A 57 8.84 -13.85 -9.86
C LEU A 57 9.72 -15.09 -10.05
N HIS A 58 9.88 -15.56 -11.29
CA HIS A 58 10.71 -16.72 -11.68
C HIS A 58 12.07 -16.33 -12.28
N ILE A 59 12.41 -15.04 -12.27
CA ILE A 59 13.64 -14.50 -12.87
C ILE A 59 14.44 -13.70 -11.84
N GLY A 60 15.67 -13.34 -12.19
CA GLY A 60 16.51 -12.50 -11.37
C GLY A 60 16.98 -13.23 -10.12
N VAL A 61 16.64 -12.72 -8.93
CA VAL A 61 17.08 -13.32 -7.65
C VAL A 61 16.42 -14.66 -7.36
N HIS A 62 15.24 -14.90 -7.93
CA HIS A 62 14.48 -16.15 -7.83
C HIS A 62 14.66 -17.05 -9.08
N GLU A 63 15.66 -16.77 -9.92
CA GLU A 63 15.91 -17.59 -11.10
C GLU A 63 16.30 -19.02 -10.70
N GLY A 64 15.50 -19.99 -11.14
CA GLY A 64 15.68 -21.41 -10.81
C GLY A 64 14.90 -21.88 -9.58
N GLU A 65 14.16 -20.98 -8.92
CA GLU A 65 13.25 -21.31 -7.82
C GLU A 65 11.81 -21.51 -8.34
N ASP A 66 11.09 -22.47 -7.75
CA ASP A 66 9.70 -22.76 -8.09
C ASP A 66 8.79 -22.48 -6.89
N HIS A 67 8.20 -21.27 -6.90
CA HIS A 67 7.17 -20.87 -5.94
C HIS A 67 5.75 -21.09 -6.48
N THR A 68 5.58 -21.93 -7.51
CA THR A 68 4.25 -22.23 -8.05
C THR A 68 3.37 -22.87 -6.99
N GLY A 69 2.16 -22.32 -6.81
CA GLY A 69 1.20 -22.79 -5.83
C GLY A 69 1.41 -22.27 -4.41
N GLU A 70 2.44 -21.45 -4.18
CA GLU A 70 2.55 -20.66 -2.96
C GLU A 70 1.48 -19.56 -2.89
N SER A 71 1.37 -18.96 -1.71
CA SER A 71 0.54 -17.79 -1.48
C SER A 71 1.33 -16.51 -1.80
N ILE A 72 0.63 -15.48 -2.27
CA ILE A 72 1.24 -14.18 -2.59
C ILE A 72 0.64 -13.10 -1.70
N GLY A 73 1.49 -12.35 -0.99
CA GLY A 73 1.10 -11.13 -0.28
C GLY A 73 1.40 -9.90 -1.12
N LEU A 74 0.42 -9.03 -1.33
CA LEU A 74 0.55 -7.78 -2.09
C LEU A 74 0.25 -6.58 -1.19
N ILE A 75 1.23 -5.69 -1.02
CA ILE A 75 1.05 -4.49 -0.19
C ILE A 75 1.53 -3.24 -0.93
N ARG A 76 0.74 -2.15 -0.83
CA ARG A 76 1.03 -0.87 -1.48
C ARG A 76 1.11 0.27 -0.47
N PHE A 77 2.20 1.04 -0.50
CA PHE A 77 2.52 2.08 0.47
C PHE A 77 2.64 3.48 -0.14
N THR A 78 2.21 4.51 0.57
CA THR A 78 2.64 5.89 0.37
C THR A 78 3.17 6.43 1.69
N PRO A 79 4.38 7.00 1.79
CA PRO A 79 5.38 7.18 0.73
C PRO A 79 6.02 5.84 0.33
N TRP A 80 6.61 5.79 -0.86
CA TRP A 80 7.03 4.54 -1.52
C TRP A 80 8.25 3.91 -0.86
N GLU A 81 9.11 4.71 -0.23
CA GLU A 81 10.29 4.29 0.51
C GLU A 81 9.94 3.44 1.75
N SER A 82 8.70 3.56 2.25
CA SER A 82 8.17 2.75 3.35
C SER A 82 8.25 1.24 3.07
N VAL A 83 8.28 0.86 1.78
CA VAL A 83 8.37 -0.54 1.36
C VAL A 83 9.60 -1.25 1.95
N VAL A 84 10.71 -0.52 2.17
CA VAL A 84 11.94 -1.10 2.72
C VAL A 84 11.75 -1.52 4.17
N ALA A 85 11.07 -0.69 4.97
CA ALA A 85 10.72 -1.04 6.34
C ALA A 85 9.67 -2.15 6.39
N ALA A 86 8.69 -2.13 5.49
CA ALA A 86 7.68 -3.18 5.39
C ALA A 86 8.30 -4.55 5.07
N ALA A 87 9.27 -4.60 4.15
CA ALA A 87 9.99 -5.81 3.80
C ALA A 87 10.75 -6.39 5.01
N ASP A 88 11.46 -5.54 5.76
CA ASP A 88 12.17 -5.95 6.98
C ASP A 88 11.22 -6.51 8.06
N ILE A 89 10.06 -5.88 8.24
CA ILE A 89 9.04 -6.36 9.19
C ILE A 89 8.47 -7.70 8.73
N ALA A 90 8.14 -7.84 7.45
CA ALA A 90 7.54 -9.05 6.90
C ALA A 90 8.41 -10.29 7.14
N VAL A 91 9.68 -10.24 6.74
CA VAL A 91 10.63 -11.36 6.86
C VAL A 91 10.97 -11.70 8.31
N LYS A 92 10.81 -10.75 9.24
CA LYS A 92 10.99 -10.99 10.69
C LYS A 92 9.74 -11.52 11.37
N SER A 93 8.58 -11.39 10.74
CA SER A 93 7.28 -11.76 11.34
C SER A 93 6.90 -13.20 11.02
N ALA A 94 7.30 -13.71 9.86
CA ALA A 94 7.00 -15.07 9.43
C ALA A 94 8.03 -15.58 8.41
N ASP A 95 7.95 -16.89 8.11
CA ASP A 95 8.75 -17.55 7.08
C ASP A 95 8.20 -17.19 5.70
N VAL A 96 8.60 -16.02 5.19
CA VAL A 96 8.22 -15.47 3.88
C VAL A 96 9.45 -14.99 3.12
N GLU A 97 9.38 -15.05 1.80
CA GLU A 97 10.39 -14.51 0.90
C GLU A 97 9.93 -13.22 0.22
N ILE A 98 10.87 -12.33 -0.09
CA ILE A 98 10.57 -11.09 -0.80
C ILE A 98 10.63 -11.37 -2.29
N GLY A 99 9.48 -11.67 -2.90
CA GLY A 99 9.38 -11.85 -4.35
C GLY A 99 9.73 -10.59 -5.13
N PHE A 100 9.25 -9.44 -4.66
CA PHE A 100 9.58 -8.15 -5.29
C PHE A 100 9.40 -6.98 -4.31
N MET A 101 10.34 -6.04 -4.34
CA MET A 101 10.28 -4.81 -3.55
C MET A 101 10.58 -3.61 -4.43
N ASP A 102 9.56 -2.80 -4.68
CA ASP A 102 9.66 -1.61 -5.52
C ASP A 102 9.59 -0.34 -4.68
N ARG A 103 10.74 0.32 -4.49
CA ARG A 103 10.83 1.63 -3.81
C ARG A 103 10.49 2.83 -4.71
N PHE A 104 10.24 2.61 -6.00
CA PHE A 104 9.84 3.62 -6.99
C PHE A 104 8.34 3.61 -7.22
N CYS A 105 7.66 2.51 -6.93
CA CYS A 105 6.21 2.43 -6.96
C CYS A 105 5.64 1.83 -5.67
N GLY A 106 6.39 1.80 -4.56
CA GLY A 106 5.97 1.39 -3.21
C GLY A 106 5.15 0.10 -3.15
N THR A 107 5.53 -0.92 -3.92
CA THR A 107 4.87 -2.23 -3.97
C THR A 107 5.77 -3.27 -3.32
N LEU A 108 5.20 -4.06 -2.41
CA LEU A 108 5.84 -5.23 -1.82
C LEU A 108 5.07 -6.48 -2.24
N ILE A 109 5.79 -7.47 -2.76
CA ILE A 109 5.30 -8.81 -3.06
C ILE A 109 6.02 -9.79 -2.15
N LEU A 110 5.25 -10.57 -1.39
CA LEU A 110 5.73 -11.62 -0.49
C LEU A 110 5.31 -12.99 -1.02
N LEU A 111 6.18 -13.98 -0.87
CA LEU A 111 5.97 -15.37 -1.24
C LEU A 111 6.08 -16.26 0.02
N GLY A 112 5.49 -17.45 -0.04
CA GLY A 112 5.51 -18.42 1.05
C GLY A 112 4.17 -19.12 1.27
N ASN A 113 4.08 -19.89 2.35
CA ASN A 113 2.84 -20.58 2.70
C ASN A 113 1.75 -19.59 3.16
N LEU A 114 0.48 -20.01 3.07
CA LEU A 114 -0.68 -19.15 3.38
C LEU A 114 -0.62 -18.51 4.77
N SER A 115 -0.30 -19.31 5.79
CA SER A 115 -0.24 -18.81 7.17
C SER A 115 0.89 -17.80 7.38
N SER A 116 2.06 -18.04 6.78
CA SER A 116 3.20 -17.14 6.85
C SER A 116 2.90 -15.82 6.16
N VAL A 117 2.36 -15.87 4.94
CA VAL A 117 2.00 -14.68 4.17
C VAL A 117 0.91 -13.86 4.88
N GLN A 118 -0.12 -14.51 5.42
CA GLN A 118 -1.15 -13.82 6.20
C GLN A 118 -0.56 -13.13 7.43
N THR A 119 0.27 -13.84 8.20
CA THR A 119 0.93 -13.28 9.39
C THR A 119 1.82 -12.09 9.04
N ALA A 120 2.62 -12.20 7.98
CA ALA A 120 3.49 -11.12 7.52
C ALA A 120 2.69 -9.89 7.07
N VAL A 121 1.63 -10.06 6.28
CA VAL A 121 0.77 -8.95 5.84
C VAL A 121 0.06 -8.29 7.03
N GLU A 122 -0.48 -9.08 7.97
CA GLU A 122 -1.14 -8.58 9.18
C GLU A 122 -0.19 -7.76 10.06
N GLU A 123 1.01 -8.26 10.35
CA GLU A 123 1.97 -7.54 11.19
C GLU A 123 2.53 -6.29 10.50
N VAL A 124 2.74 -6.32 9.18
CA VAL A 124 3.11 -5.11 8.43
C VAL A 124 2.02 -4.05 8.54
N VAL A 125 0.77 -4.37 8.22
CA VAL A 125 -0.34 -3.41 8.27
C VAL A 125 -0.51 -2.85 9.68
N LYS A 126 -0.48 -3.72 10.69
CA LYS A 126 -0.58 -3.34 12.10
C LYS A 126 0.56 -2.44 12.56
N PHE A 127 1.81 -2.74 12.19
CA PHE A 127 2.95 -1.89 12.56
C PHE A 127 2.80 -0.48 11.97
N PHE A 128 2.41 -0.39 10.69
CA PHE A 128 2.24 0.90 10.02
C PHE A 128 1.09 1.72 10.62
N ASP A 129 -0.01 1.07 11.00
CA ASP A 129 -1.11 1.72 11.71
C ASP A 129 -0.69 2.17 13.11
N GLU A 130 -0.32 1.22 13.97
CA GLU A 130 -0.13 1.45 15.42
C GLU A 130 1.16 2.20 15.77
N LYS A 131 2.25 1.98 15.03
CA LYS A 131 3.57 2.56 15.37
C LYS A 131 3.89 3.80 14.55
N LEU A 132 3.51 3.82 13.28
CA LEU A 132 3.85 4.93 12.37
C LEU A 132 2.67 5.87 12.08
N GLY A 133 1.46 5.53 12.53
CA GLY A 133 0.26 6.33 12.33
C GLY A 133 -0.05 6.51 10.85
N PHE A 134 0.10 5.46 10.05
CA PHE A 134 -0.37 5.42 8.68
C PHE A 134 -1.87 5.17 8.68
N ARG A 135 -2.56 5.74 7.70
CA ARG A 135 -3.90 5.25 7.39
C ARG A 135 -3.79 3.88 6.72
N THR A 136 -4.55 2.89 7.16
CA THR A 136 -4.48 1.54 6.58
C THR A 136 -5.83 1.11 5.99
N CYS A 137 -5.77 0.24 4.99
CA CYS A 137 -6.93 -0.47 4.46
C CYS A 137 -7.17 -1.79 5.20
N GLU A 138 -8.33 -2.39 4.98
CA GLU A 138 -8.58 -3.77 5.38
C GLU A 138 -7.70 -4.74 4.56
N ILE A 139 -7.40 -5.89 5.16
CA ILE A 139 -6.66 -6.96 4.48
C ILE A 139 -7.68 -7.83 3.76
N HIS A 140 -7.58 -7.89 2.43
CA HIS A 140 -8.45 -8.73 1.59
C HIS A 140 -7.77 -10.04 1.22
N ARG A 141 -8.58 -11.06 0.92
CA ARG A 141 -8.10 -12.42 0.59
C ARG A 141 -8.86 -12.97 -0.61
N SER A 142 -8.17 -13.73 -1.47
CA SER A 142 -8.74 -14.45 -2.61
C SER A 142 -8.20 -15.86 -2.75
#